data_AF-A0A178WS57-F1
#
_entry.id   AF-A0A178WS57-F1
#
_cell.length_a   1.000
_cell.length_b   1.000
_cell.length_c   1.000
_cell.angle_alpha   90.00
_cell.angle_beta   90.00
_cell.angle_gamma   90.00
#
_symmetry.space_group_name_H-M   'P 1'
#
loop_
_entity.id
_entity.type
_entity.pdbx_description
1 polymer ?
#
loop_
_entity_poly.entity_id
_entity_poly.type
_entity_poly.pdbx_seq_one_letter_code
_entity_poly.pdbx_strand_id
1 'polypeptide(L)'
;MERFAAAEALRLLTEHHATMAEGIPAMYPMLPVRPELDEADLSSLTRCTVGGQTIPLSTIERRQTRSGAPLIELRGTPTPSTRNRCQAPSAWPSPG
;
A
#
# COMPACT_ATOMS: atom_id res chain seq x y z
N MET A 1 6.38 -18.12 14.06
CA MET A 1 5.67 -16.97 13.48
C MET A 1 6.73 -15.95 13.13
N GLU A 2 6.89 -15.64 11.86
CA GLU A 2 7.91 -14.68 11.39
C GLU A 2 7.41 -13.24 11.60
N ARG A 3 8.31 -12.35 12.03
CA ARG A 3 7.97 -10.93 12.25
C ARG A 3 8.05 -10.20 10.91
N PHE A 4 7.10 -9.29 10.68
CA PHE A 4 7.17 -8.39 9.53
C PHE A 4 8.47 -7.58 9.52
N ALA A 5 9.20 -7.64 8.41
CA ALA A 5 10.39 -6.86 8.14
C ALA A 5 10.17 -6.00 6.89
N ALA A 6 10.15 -4.68 7.07
CA ALA A 6 9.87 -3.72 5.99
C ALA A 6 10.88 -3.82 4.83
N ALA A 7 12.17 -3.99 5.14
CA ALA A 7 13.23 -4.14 4.14
C ALA A 7 13.03 -5.38 3.26
N GLU A 8 12.65 -6.51 3.88
CA GLU A 8 12.41 -7.75 3.12
C GLU A 8 11.17 -7.63 2.23
N ALA A 9 10.11 -7.01 2.73
CA ALA A 9 8.92 -6.75 1.91
C ALA A 9 9.26 -5.92 0.66
N LEU A 10 10.10 -4.88 0.79
CA LEU A 10 10.53 -4.05 -0.33
C LEU A 10 11.42 -4.82 -1.30
N ARG A 11 12.37 -5.61 -0.77
CA ARG A 11 13.24 -6.47 -1.58
C ARG A 11 12.40 -7.43 -2.45
N LEU A 12 11.40 -8.07 -1.86
CA LEU A 12 10.49 -8.98 -2.58
C LEU A 12 9.61 -8.26 -3.60
N LEU A 13 9.13 -7.05 -3.29
CA LEU A 13 8.35 -6.25 -4.25
C LEU A 13 9.17 -5.90 -5.49
N THR A 14 10.44 -5.49 -5.30
CA THR A 14 11.36 -5.17 -6.40
C THR A 14 11.80 -6.42 -7.15
N GLU A 15 12.24 -7.47 -6.45
CA GLU A 15 12.70 -8.74 -7.05
C GLU A 15 11.64 -9.38 -7.95
N HIS A 16 10.38 -9.35 -7.53
CA HIS A 16 9.29 -9.97 -8.28
C HIS A 16 8.56 -9.00 -9.20
N HIS A 17 9.02 -7.75 -9.34
CA HIS A 17 8.32 -6.70 -10.07
C HIS A 17 6.83 -6.67 -9.74
N ALA A 18 6.52 -6.73 -8.44
CA ALA A 18 5.16 -6.85 -7.97
C ALA A 18 4.32 -5.67 -8.50
N THR A 19 3.14 -5.98 -9.03
CA THR A 19 2.23 -4.95 -9.56
C THR A 19 1.20 -4.48 -8.53
N MET A 20 1.07 -5.22 -7.43
CA MET A 20 0.16 -4.93 -6.32
C MET A 20 0.82 -5.22 -4.98
N ALA A 21 0.63 -4.31 -4.02
CA ALA A 21 1.05 -4.50 -2.63
C ALA A 21 -0.15 -4.35 -1.70
N GLU A 22 -0.36 -5.33 -0.82
CA GLU A 22 -1.38 -5.29 0.22
C GLU A 22 -0.72 -5.18 1.60
N GLY A 23 -1.28 -4.34 2.48
CA GLY A 23 -0.77 -4.19 3.83
C GLY A 23 -1.82 -3.75 4.83
N ILE A 24 -1.48 -3.84 6.11
CA ILE A 24 -2.30 -3.30 7.21
C ILE A 24 -1.75 -1.93 7.64
N PRO A 25 -2.57 -1.04 8.24
CA PRO A 25 -2.14 0.30 8.67
C PRO A 25 -0.86 0.29 9.50
N ALA A 26 -0.65 -0.70 10.36
CA ALA A 26 0.56 -0.81 11.19
C ALA A 26 1.86 -1.01 10.40
N MET A 27 1.80 -1.50 9.16
CA MET A 27 2.98 -1.67 8.30
C MET A 27 3.45 -0.34 7.70
N TYR A 28 2.52 0.58 7.43
CA TYR A 28 2.82 1.80 6.69
C TYR A 28 3.73 2.78 7.43
N PRO A 29 3.66 2.98 8.75
CA PRO A 29 4.63 3.78 9.50
C PRO A 29 6.04 3.17 9.55
N MET A 30 6.20 1.86 9.30
CA MET A 30 7.50 1.19 9.29
C MET A 30 8.25 1.34 7.96
N LEU A 31 7.52 1.62 6.88
CA LEU A 31 8.07 1.88 5.54
C LEU A 31 8.85 3.23 5.44
N PRO A 32 8.39 4.38 5.92
CA PRO A 32 9.02 5.68 5.64
C PRO A 32 10.32 6.02 6.39
N VAL A 33 10.84 5.16 7.27
CA VAL A 33 11.89 5.52 8.26
C VAL A 33 13.30 5.04 7.86
N ARG A 34 13.48 4.49 6.66
CA ARG A 34 14.66 3.71 6.28
C ARG A 34 15.24 4.21 4.94
N PRO A 35 16.53 4.60 4.85
CA PRO A 35 17.15 5.01 3.58
C PRO A 35 17.11 3.92 2.51
N GLU A 36 16.97 2.65 2.91
CA GLU A 36 16.81 1.50 2.02
C GLU A 36 15.55 1.59 1.13
N LEU A 37 14.57 2.46 1.46
CA LEU A 37 13.43 2.75 0.58
C LEU A 37 13.74 3.72 -0.55
N ASP A 38 14.75 4.57 -0.42
CA ASP A 38 15.11 5.48 -1.51
C ASP A 38 15.78 4.71 -2.67
N GLU A 39 16.28 3.49 -2.40
CA GLU A 39 16.90 2.61 -3.39
C GLU A 39 15.94 1.57 -3.98
N ALA A 40 14.77 1.35 -3.37
CA ALA A 40 13.81 0.35 -3.82
C ALA A 40 13.04 0.85 -5.07
N ASP A 41 13.22 0.16 -6.19
CA ASP A 41 12.40 0.41 -7.38
C ASP A 41 10.97 -0.12 -7.15
N LEU A 42 10.03 0.82 -7.06
CA LEU A 42 8.60 0.57 -6.86
C LEU A 42 7.77 0.95 -8.10
N SER A 43 8.41 1.25 -9.23
CA SER A 43 7.74 1.71 -10.45
C SER A 43 6.81 0.68 -11.09
N SER A 44 6.98 -0.61 -10.77
CA SER A 44 6.10 -1.69 -11.23
C SER A 44 4.72 -1.69 -10.55
N LEU A 45 4.58 -1.00 -9.41
CA LEU A 45 3.32 -0.95 -8.68
C LEU A 45 2.30 -0.12 -9.44
N THR A 46 1.11 -0.70 -9.63
CA THR A 46 -0.04 0.01 -10.24
C THR A 46 -1.15 0.25 -9.23
N ARG A 47 -1.15 -0.46 -8.10
CA ARG A 47 -2.08 -0.25 -6.98
C ARG A 47 -1.50 -0.77 -5.67
N CYS A 48 -1.78 -0.06 -4.59
CA CYS A 48 -1.58 -0.56 -3.23
C CYS A 48 -2.94 -0.65 -2.54
N THR A 49 -3.12 -1.61 -1.65
CA THR A 49 -4.32 -1.74 -0.82
C THR A 49 -3.97 -1.69 0.66
N VAL A 50 -4.85 -1.08 1.44
CA VAL A 50 -4.77 -1.11 2.91
C VAL A 50 -6.08 -1.58 3.50
N GLY A 51 -6.04 -2.62 4.32
CA GLY A 51 -7.22 -3.24 4.92
C GLY A 51 -7.23 -3.17 6.45
N GLY A 52 -8.43 -3.27 7.03
CA GLY A 52 -8.62 -3.55 8.45
C GLY A 52 -8.95 -2.35 9.32
N GLN A 53 -8.35 -1.17 9.10
CA GLN A 53 -8.66 0.06 9.84
C GLN A 53 -8.39 1.32 9.00
N THR A 54 -8.92 2.47 9.43
CA THR A 54 -8.66 3.77 8.81
C THR A 54 -7.18 4.15 8.95
N ILE A 55 -6.57 4.66 7.88
CA ILE A 55 -5.18 5.14 7.89
C ILE A 55 -5.17 6.69 7.76
N PRO A 56 -4.23 7.41 8.40
CA PRO A 56 -4.16 8.87 8.25
C PRO A 56 -3.87 9.28 6.81
N LEU A 57 -4.55 10.33 6.32
CA LEU A 57 -4.38 10.84 4.96
C LEU A 57 -2.92 11.18 4.63
N SER A 58 -2.18 11.76 5.58
CA SER A 58 -0.75 12.07 5.41
C SER A 58 0.10 10.82 5.11
N THR A 59 -0.29 9.65 5.63
CA THR A 59 0.39 8.38 5.35
C THR A 59 0.05 7.87 3.96
N ILE A 60 -1.22 8.04 3.55
CA ILE A 60 -1.68 7.72 2.20
C ILE A 60 -0.91 8.55 1.16
N GLU A 61 -0.89 9.87 1.33
CA GLU A 61 -0.21 10.80 0.42
C GLU A 61 1.28 10.50 0.32
N ARG A 62 1.94 10.26 1.46
CA ARG A 62 3.37 9.89 1.47
C ARG A 62 3.61 8.58 0.74
N ARG A 63 2.74 7.58 0.91
CA ARG A 63 2.87 6.29 0.21
C ARG A 63 2.70 6.49 -1.30
N GLN A 64 1.64 7.17 -1.71
CA GLN A 64 1.32 7.40 -3.13
C GLN A 64 2.42 8.19 -3.84
N THR A 65 2.91 9.26 -3.22
CA THR A 65 4.03 10.08 -3.75
C THR A 65 5.28 9.25 -3.97
N ARG A 66 5.54 8.25 -3.10
CA ARG A 66 6.73 7.40 -3.18
C ARG A 66 6.58 6.24 -4.16
N SER A 67 5.44 5.56 -4.18
CA SER A 67 5.22 4.41 -5.07
C SER A 67 4.78 4.80 -6.47
N GLY A 68 4.30 6.03 -6.70
CA GLY A 68 3.60 6.41 -7.94
C GLY A 68 2.23 5.76 -8.12
N ALA A 69 1.95 4.69 -7.36
CA ALA A 69 0.68 3.97 -7.37
C ALA A 69 -0.34 4.54 -6.37
N PRO A 70 -1.65 4.52 -6.70
CA PRO A 70 -2.71 4.86 -5.77
C PRO A 70 -2.77 3.85 -4.60
N LEU A 71 -3.05 4.35 -3.40
CA LEU A 71 -3.33 3.54 -2.21
C LEU A 71 -4.84 3.52 -1.96
N ILE A 72 -5.43 2.33 -2.04
CA ILE A 72 -6.87 2.08 -1.93
C ILE A 72 -7.17 1.57 -0.52
N GLU A 73 -8.01 2.30 0.21
CA GLU A 73 -8.53 1.82 1.48
C GLU A 73 -9.63 0.79 1.25
N LEU A 74 -9.42 -0.42 1.75
CA LEU A 74 -10.38 -1.52 1.79
C LEU A 74 -11.06 -1.54 3.16
N ARG A 75 -12.25 -0.91 3.23
CA ARG A 75 -13.10 -1.00 4.42
C ARG A 75 -14.05 -2.18 4.30
N GLY A 76 -13.75 -3.21 5.07
CA GLY A 76 -14.66 -4.31 5.31
C GLY A 76 -15.70 -3.95 6.36
N THR A 77 -16.85 -4.62 6.27
CA THR A 77 -17.80 -4.70 7.37
C THR A 77 -17.64 -6.06 8.05
N PRO A 78 -17.89 -6.18 9.36
CA PRO A 78 -17.73 -7.45 10.08
C PRO A 78 -18.61 -8.60 9.55
N THR A 79 -19.66 -8.27 8.77
CA THR A 79 -20.54 -9.26 8.14
C THR A 79 -19.92 -9.82 6.85
N PRO A 80 -19.73 -11.16 6.74
CA PRO A 80 -18.98 -11.80 5.64
C PRO A 80 -19.60 -11.67 4.23
N SER A 81 -20.85 -11.21 4.11
CA SER A 81 -21.57 -11.07 2.84
C SER A 81 -21.70 -9.62 2.36
N THR A 82 -21.25 -8.64 3.14
CA THR A 82 -21.42 -7.23 2.81
C THR A 82 -20.24 -6.72 1.99
N ARG A 83 -20.56 -6.01 0.90
CA ARG A 83 -19.60 -5.47 -0.08
C ARG A 83 -18.59 -4.56 0.63
N ASN A 84 -17.30 -4.90 0.53
CA ASN A 84 -16.23 -4.01 0.96
C ASN A 84 -16.29 -2.69 0.16
N ARG A 85 -16.16 -1.56 0.85
CA ARG A 85 -16.06 -0.25 0.19
C ARG A 85 -14.59 0.02 -0.11
N CYS A 86 -14.23 0.05 -1.38
CA CYS A 86 -12.96 0.58 -1.85
C CYS A 86 -13.10 2.09 -1.96
N GLN A 87 -12.37 2.85 -1.15
CA GLN A 87 -12.25 4.29 -1.39
C GLN A 87 -11.04 4.52 -2.29
N ALA A 88 -11.30 4.81 -3.56
CA ALA A 88 -10.28 5.26 -4.48
C ALA A 88 -9.91 6.73 -4.16
N PRO A 89 -8.63 7.10 -4.18
CA PRO A 89 -8.25 8.51 -4.17
C PRO A 89 -8.85 9.20 -5.40
N SER A 90 -9.23 10.48 -5.27
CA SER A 90 -9.86 11.27 -6.34
C SER A 90 -9.00 11.41 -7.61
N ALA A 91 -7.71 11.09 -7.53
CA ALA A 91 -6.73 11.19 -8.61
C ALA A 91 -6.54 9.89 -9.41
N TRP A 92 -7.49 8.94 -9.38
CA TRP A 92 -7.38 7.73 -10.19
C TRP A 92 -7.32 8.09 -11.69
N PRO A 93 -6.25 7.72 -12.43
CA PRO A 93 -6.21 7.96 -13.86
C PRO A 93 -7.30 7.09 -14.51
N SER A 94 -8.30 7.74 -15.12
CA SER A 94 -9.29 7.04 -15.93
C SER A 94 -8.55 6.21 -16.99
N PRO A 95 -8.88 4.93 -17.18
CA PRO A 95 -8.36 4.19 -18.32
C PRO A 95 -8.87 4.90 -19.59
N GLY A 96 -7.96 5.54 -20.30
CA GLY A 96 -8.18 6.06 -21.65
C GLY A 96 -8.18 4.94 -22.67
#